data_AF-A0A1Y5K2Y2-F1
#
_entry.id   AF-A0A1Y5K2Y2-F1
#
_cell.length_a   1.000
_cell.length_b   1.000
_cell.length_c   1.000
_cell.angle_alpha   90.00
_cell.angle_beta   90.00
_cell.angle_gamma   90.00
#
_symmetry.space_group_name_H-M   'P 1'
#
loop_
_entity.id
_entity.type
_entity.pdbx_description
1 polymer ?
#
loop_
_entity_poly.entity_id
_entity_poly.type
_entity_poly.pdbx_seq_one_letter_code
_entity_poly.pdbx_strand_id
1 'polypeptide(L)'
;METYTWSTAYVDLLKEINILEMRLRDLKTDLIGAERAYQRSFVKMTASYSGMPSGSGTNIQAMDYAEMLQNEIIMIEHTLERKNETKREMEQEMGDMQSLERRIAFKRDVEQKSLQQIALDLNFSYSWVSKISARTERLKVS
;
A
#
# COMPACT_ATOMS: atom_id res chain seq x y z
N MET A 1 18.29 24.49 -9.51
CA MET A 1 17.55 23.99 -8.33
C MET A 1 16.59 22.92 -8.83
N GLU A 2 16.99 21.65 -8.78
CA GLU A 2 16.28 20.52 -9.41
C GLU A 2 16.14 19.32 -8.45
N THR A 3 16.42 19.51 -7.15
CA THR A 3 16.50 18.42 -6.17
C THR A 3 15.16 18.07 -5.53
N TYR A 4 14.06 18.71 -5.93
CA TYR A 4 12.78 18.68 -5.21
C TYR A 4 11.76 17.66 -5.75
N THR A 5 11.90 17.17 -6.98
CA THR A 5 10.83 16.41 -7.66
C THR A 5 10.70 14.96 -7.19
N TRP A 6 11.81 14.26 -6.99
CA TRP A 6 11.81 12.82 -6.70
C TRP A 6 11.35 12.50 -5.27
N SER A 7 11.72 13.34 -4.30
CA SER A 7 11.34 13.19 -2.89
C SER A 7 9.82 13.24 -2.71
N THR A 8 9.18 14.25 -3.32
CA THR A 8 7.73 14.40 -3.31
C THR A 8 7.05 13.25 -4.06
N ALA A 9 7.52 12.90 -5.26
CA ALA A 9 6.97 11.79 -6.02
C ALA A 9 7.04 10.45 -5.26
N TYR A 10 8.14 10.18 -4.56
CA TYR A 10 8.30 8.97 -3.75
C TYR A 10 7.36 8.94 -2.55
N VAL A 11 7.26 10.06 -1.82
CA VAL A 11 6.32 10.18 -0.69
C VAL A 11 4.87 10.04 -1.16
N ASP A 12 4.52 10.61 -2.30
CA ASP A 12 3.17 10.50 -2.86
C ASP A 12 2.87 9.06 -3.30
N LEU A 13 3.83 8.36 -3.90
CA LEU A 13 3.70 6.93 -4.21
C LEU A 13 3.46 6.10 -2.95
N LEU A 14 4.20 6.35 -1.87
CA LEU A 14 4.00 5.64 -0.59
C LEU A 14 2.60 5.90 0.00
N LYS A 15 2.12 7.14 -0.08
CA LYS A 15 0.76 7.49 0.36
C LYS A 15 -0.29 6.77 -0.47
N GLU A 16 -0.11 6.73 -1.79
CA GLU A 16 -1.03 6.05 -2.69
C GLU A 16 -1.08 4.54 -2.43
N ILE A 17 0.07 3.90 -2.22
CA ILE A 17 0.14 2.48 -1.81
C ILE A 17 -0.64 2.27 -0.51
N ASN A 18 -0.42 3.10 0.51
CA ASN A 18 -1.13 3.00 1.79
C ASN A 18 -2.66 3.14 1.63
N ILE A 19 -3.11 4.10 0.82
CA ILE A 19 -4.55 4.28 0.52
C ILE A 19 -5.12 3.04 -0.16
N LEU A 20 -4.41 2.46 -1.12
CA LEU A 20 -4.84 1.24 -1.81
C LEU A 20 -4.85 0.03 -0.87
N GLU A 21 -3.89 -0.10 0.05
CA GLU A 21 -3.88 -1.14 1.09
C GLU A 21 -5.05 -1.00 2.07
N MET A 22 -5.41 0.23 2.46
CA MET A 22 -6.62 0.49 3.24
C MET A 22 -7.87 0.05 2.47
N ARG A 23 -8.00 0.47 1.21
CA ARG A 23 -9.16 0.11 0.37
C ARG A 23 -9.26 -1.41 0.16
N LEU A 24 -8.14 -2.09 -0.06
CA LEU A 24 -8.11 -3.54 -0.20
C LEU A 24 -8.60 -4.26 1.05
N ARG A 25 -8.23 -3.78 2.24
CA ARG A 25 -8.70 -4.34 3.53
C ARG A 25 -10.21 -4.16 3.70
N ASP A 26 -10.72 -2.99 3.34
CA ASP A 26 -12.16 -2.71 3.40
C ASP A 26 -12.93 -3.63 2.46
N LEU A 27 -12.50 -3.75 1.20
CA LEU A 27 -13.15 -4.61 0.22
C LEU A 27 -13.13 -6.09 0.60
N LYS A 28 -12.02 -6.60 1.18
CA LYS A 28 -11.96 -7.97 1.70
C LYS A 28 -12.95 -8.18 2.84
N THR A 29 -13.15 -7.16 3.69
CA THR A 29 -14.14 -7.21 4.77
C THR A 29 -15.56 -7.23 4.19
N ASP A 30 -15.83 -6.41 3.19
CA ASP A 30 -17.13 -6.35 2.50
C ASP A 30 -17.45 -7.67 1.79
N LEU A 31 -16.45 -8.30 1.15
CA LEU A 31 -16.61 -9.59 0.49
C LEU A 31 -17.01 -10.68 1.50
N ILE A 32 -16.33 -10.75 2.65
CA ILE A 32 -16.70 -11.67 3.74
C ILE A 32 -18.14 -11.41 4.21
N GLY A 33 -18.55 -10.14 4.28
CA GLY A 33 -19.92 -9.74 4.59
C GLY A 33 -20.94 -10.26 3.56
N ALA A 34 -20.64 -10.09 2.28
CA ALA A 34 -21.47 -10.54 1.16
C ALA A 34 -21.62 -12.07 1.13
N GLU A 35 -20.50 -12.80 1.29
CA GLU A 35 -20.50 -14.27 1.33
C GLU A 35 -21.32 -14.80 2.53
N ARG A 36 -21.20 -14.18 3.70
CA ARG A 36 -22.00 -14.53 4.87
C ARG A 36 -23.49 -14.27 4.66
N ALA A 37 -23.85 -13.18 3.98
CA ALA A 37 -25.23 -12.86 3.66
C ALA A 37 -25.84 -13.87 2.68
N TYR A 38 -25.06 -14.30 1.68
CA TYR A 38 -25.43 -15.38 0.77
C TYR A 38 -25.65 -16.71 1.52
N GLN A 39 -24.69 -17.12 2.36
CA GLN A 39 -24.81 -18.35 3.15
C GLN A 39 -26.02 -18.33 4.10
N ARG A 40 -26.29 -17.21 4.79
CA ARG A 40 -27.47 -17.07 5.66
C ARG A 40 -28.79 -17.12 4.89
N SER A 41 -28.80 -16.67 3.63
CA SER A 41 -29.98 -16.75 2.77
C SER A 41 -30.31 -18.21 2.39
N PHE A 42 -29.32 -19.10 2.36
CA PHE A 42 -29.52 -20.56 2.21
C PHE A 42 -29.94 -21.28 3.50
N VAL A 43 -29.60 -20.77 4.68
CA VAL A 43 -29.89 -21.42 5.99
C VAL A 43 -31.34 -21.22 6.46
N LYS A 44 -32.18 -20.45 5.74
CA LYS A 44 -33.64 -20.39 5.99
C LYS A 44 -34.39 -21.61 5.43
N MET A 45 -34.11 -22.79 5.97
CA MET A 45 -34.91 -24.02 5.83
C MET A 45 -34.86 -24.73 7.18
N THR A 46 -35.69 -24.36 8.16
CA THR A 46 -36.91 -25.08 8.60
C THR A 46 -37.33 -24.35 9.90
N ALA A 47 -38.58 -24.05 10.23
CA ALA A 47 -39.82 -24.78 10.01
C ALA A 47 -40.93 -23.83 9.52
N SER A 48 -41.64 -24.25 8.47
CA SER A 48 -42.90 -23.62 8.05
C SER A 48 -44.06 -24.52 8.46
N TYR A 49 -44.98 -23.99 9.27
CA TYR A 49 -46.29 -24.60 9.55
C TYR A 49 -47.44 -23.90 8.81
N SER A 50 -47.12 -23.02 7.86
CA SER A 50 -48.10 -22.24 7.10
C SER A 50 -47.59 -22.14 5.66
N GLY A 51 -48.09 -23.02 4.79
CA GLY A 51 -47.59 -23.26 3.44
C GLY A 51 -47.72 -22.11 2.45
N MET A 52 -46.88 -21.07 2.57
CA MET A 52 -46.56 -20.15 1.47
C MET A 52 -45.10 -19.71 1.54
N PRO A 53 -44.25 -20.06 0.56
CA PRO A 53 -42.92 -19.45 0.41
C PRO A 53 -43.07 -18.16 -0.40
N SER A 54 -42.98 -17.00 0.26
CA SER A 54 -42.84 -15.71 -0.42
C SER A 54 -41.37 -15.28 -0.44
N GLY A 55 -40.82 -15.02 -1.63
CA GLY A 55 -39.59 -14.22 -1.79
C GLY A 55 -38.44 -14.89 -2.55
N SER A 56 -38.66 -15.30 -3.81
CA SER A 56 -37.59 -15.70 -4.74
C SER A 56 -36.99 -14.47 -5.46
N GLY A 57 -36.40 -13.52 -4.74
CA GLY A 57 -35.96 -12.25 -5.34
C GLY A 57 -34.62 -11.67 -4.84
N THR A 58 -34.06 -12.18 -3.74
CA THR A 58 -32.92 -11.53 -3.07
C THR A 58 -31.59 -12.29 -3.18
N ASN A 59 -31.57 -13.51 -3.72
CA ASN A 59 -30.38 -14.37 -3.69
C ASN A 59 -29.38 -14.12 -4.85
N ILE A 60 -29.88 -13.71 -6.02
CA ILE A 60 -29.05 -13.43 -7.21
C ILE A 60 -28.18 -12.18 -6.97
N GLN A 61 -28.75 -11.16 -6.33
CA GLN A 61 -28.06 -9.88 -6.05
C GLN A 61 -26.85 -10.00 -5.11
N ALA A 62 -26.87 -10.93 -4.16
CA ALA A 62 -25.76 -11.11 -3.22
C ALA A 62 -24.54 -11.80 -3.87
N MET A 63 -24.80 -12.73 -4.81
CA MET A 63 -23.75 -13.41 -5.57
C MET A 63 -23.10 -12.47 -6.59
N ASP A 64 -23.91 -11.73 -7.34
CA ASP A 64 -23.43 -10.72 -8.30
C ASP A 64 -22.59 -9.64 -7.59
N TYR A 65 -23.02 -9.20 -6.41
CA TYR A 65 -22.28 -8.23 -5.60
C TYR A 65 -20.93 -8.79 -5.10
N ALA A 66 -20.89 -10.05 -4.65
CA ALA A 66 -19.65 -10.70 -4.24
C ALA A 66 -18.66 -10.84 -5.41
N GLU A 67 -19.15 -11.20 -6.60
CA GLU A 67 -18.33 -11.27 -7.83
C GLU A 67 -17.76 -9.89 -8.22
N MET A 68 -18.57 -8.83 -8.13
CA MET A 68 -18.11 -7.47 -8.35
C MET A 68 -16.99 -7.08 -7.38
N LEU A 69 -17.14 -7.38 -6.08
CA LEU A 69 -16.11 -7.11 -5.07
C LEU A 69 -14.83 -7.91 -5.33
N GLN A 70 -14.93 -9.17 -5.74
CA GLN A 70 -13.76 -9.98 -6.10
C GLN A 70 -13.00 -9.38 -7.28
N ASN A 71 -13.70 -8.92 -8.32
CA ASN A 71 -13.09 -8.25 -9.46
C ASN A 71 -12.39 -6.95 -9.03
N GLU A 72 -13.01 -6.14 -8.17
CA GLU A 72 -12.38 -4.91 -7.65
C GLU A 72 -11.13 -5.22 -6.81
N ILE A 73 -11.16 -6.26 -5.98
CA ILE A 73 -10.02 -6.74 -5.21
C ILE A 73 -8.86 -7.11 -6.13
N ILE A 74 -9.10 -7.92 -7.17
CA ILE A 74 -8.08 -8.35 -8.13
C ILE A 74 -7.43 -7.13 -8.81
N MET A 75 -8.25 -6.16 -9.23
CA MET A 75 -7.74 -4.94 -9.87
C MET A 75 -6.86 -4.11 -8.94
N ILE A 76 -7.24 -3.99 -7.67
CA ILE A 76 -6.45 -3.27 -6.67
C ILE A 76 -5.17 -4.03 -6.32
N GLU A 77 -5.22 -5.35 -6.18
CA GLU A 77 -4.03 -6.17 -5.92
C GLU A 77 -3.00 -6.04 -7.06
N HIS A 78 -3.44 -6.11 -8.31
CA HIS A 78 -2.56 -5.89 -9.46
C HIS A 78 -2.02 -4.45 -9.53
N THR A 79 -2.82 -3.46 -9.15
CA THR A 79 -2.36 -2.06 -9.08
C THR A 79 -1.32 -1.87 -7.99
N LEU A 80 -1.52 -2.49 -6.82
CA LEU A 80 -0.56 -2.49 -5.72
C LEU A 80 0.75 -3.18 -6.09
N GLU A 81 0.68 -4.32 -6.80
CA GLU A 81 1.87 -5.02 -7.29
C GLU A 81 2.70 -4.10 -8.18
N ARG A 82 2.07 -3.46 -9.18
CA ARG A 82 2.76 -2.52 -10.08
C ARG A 82 3.37 -1.34 -9.34
N LYS A 83 2.66 -0.75 -8.36
CA LYS A 83 3.17 0.39 -7.58
C LYS A 83 4.32 -0.01 -6.67
N ASN A 84 4.26 -1.21 -6.09
CA ASN A 84 5.37 -1.75 -5.30
C ASN A 84 6.60 -2.04 -6.17
N GLU A 85 6.41 -2.46 -7.42
CA GLU A 85 7.53 -2.61 -8.36
C GLU A 85 8.14 -1.25 -8.71
N THR A 86 7.32 -0.25 -9.06
CA THR A 86 7.80 1.13 -9.27
C THR A 86 8.51 1.68 -8.04
N LYS A 87 8.03 1.37 -6.82
CA LYS A 87 8.70 1.74 -5.58
C LYS A 87 10.11 1.14 -5.52
N ARG A 88 10.27 -0.15 -5.83
CA ARG A 88 11.57 -0.83 -5.85
C ARG A 88 12.52 -0.24 -6.88
N GLU A 89 12.03 0.03 -8.09
CA GLU A 89 12.80 0.69 -9.15
C GLU A 89 13.27 2.07 -8.70
N MET A 90 12.38 2.87 -8.09
CA MET A 90 12.74 4.17 -7.53
C MET A 90 13.79 4.05 -6.42
N GLU A 91 13.66 3.06 -5.52
CA GLU A 91 14.64 2.81 -4.46
C GLU A 91 16.02 2.41 -5.03
N GLN A 92 16.05 1.60 -6.09
CA GLN A 92 17.30 1.22 -6.78
C GLN A 92 17.97 2.43 -7.42
N GLU A 93 17.23 3.20 -8.23
CA GLU A 93 17.72 4.43 -8.85
C GLU A 93 18.19 5.45 -7.81
N MET A 94 17.50 5.55 -6.67
CA MET A 94 17.89 6.39 -5.53
C MET A 94 19.19 5.93 -4.85
N GLY A 95 19.40 4.61 -4.74
CA GLY A 95 20.64 4.02 -4.25
C GLY A 95 21.84 4.30 -5.17
N ASP A 96 21.59 4.31 -6.48
CA ASP A 96 22.59 4.52 -7.53
C ASP A 96 22.86 6.00 -7.84
N MET A 97 22.15 6.94 -7.19
CA MET A 97 22.35 8.37 -7.40
C MET A 97 23.80 8.79 -7.12
N GLN A 98 24.41 9.47 -8.09
CA GLN A 98 25.82 9.86 -8.04
C GLN A 98 26.15 10.90 -6.95
N SER A 99 25.17 11.72 -6.53
CA SER A 99 25.41 12.75 -5.50
C SER A 99 25.42 12.14 -4.10
N LEU A 100 26.50 12.38 -3.37
CA LEU A 100 26.72 11.90 -1.99
C LEU A 100 25.59 12.32 -1.04
N GLU A 101 25.04 13.52 -1.21
CA GLU A 101 23.94 14.06 -0.43
C GLU A 101 22.68 13.20 -0.53
N ARG A 102 22.36 12.72 -1.74
CA ARG A 102 21.18 11.87 -1.99
C ARG A 102 21.39 10.46 -1.47
N ARG A 103 22.60 9.89 -1.59
CA ARG A 103 22.93 8.58 -0.98
C ARG A 103 22.82 8.62 0.54
N ILE A 104 23.31 9.68 1.17
CA ILE A 104 23.16 9.88 2.63
C ILE A 104 21.69 10.01 3.01
N ALA A 105 20.89 10.78 2.25
CA ALA A 105 19.46 10.93 2.51
C ALA A 105 18.69 9.62 2.34
N PHE A 106 18.98 8.85 1.30
CA PHE A 106 18.40 7.54 1.06
C PHE A 106 18.67 6.58 2.22
N LYS A 107 19.94 6.42 2.63
CA LYS A 107 20.29 5.53 3.72
C LYS A 107 19.70 5.96 5.08
N ARG A 108 19.53 7.27 5.28
CA ARG A 108 18.96 7.83 6.51
C ARG A 108 17.45 7.68 6.56
N ASP A 109 16.75 8.07 5.51
CA ASP A 109 15.29 8.23 5.53
C ASP A 109 14.56 6.98 4.99
N VAL A 110 15.16 6.23 4.06
CA VAL A 110 14.59 5.00 3.47
C VAL A 110 15.13 3.75 4.16
N GLU A 111 16.46 3.58 4.26
CA GLU A 111 17.06 2.41 4.94
C GLU A 111 17.04 2.54 6.48
N GLN A 112 16.65 3.71 7.02
CA GLN A 112 16.62 4.00 8.47
C GLN A 112 17.94 3.73 9.22
N LYS A 113 19.09 3.84 8.54
CA LYS A 113 20.40 3.65 9.15
C LYS A 113 20.83 4.83 10.00
N SER A 114 21.60 4.54 11.04
CA SER A 114 22.24 5.58 11.85
C SER A 114 23.33 6.30 11.04
N LEU A 115 23.59 7.58 11.35
CA LEU A 115 24.64 8.35 10.67
C LEU A 115 26.04 7.71 10.80
N GLN A 116 26.28 6.97 11.88
CA GLN A 116 27.49 6.17 12.10
C GLN A 116 27.59 5.02 11.09
N GLN A 117 26.51 4.27 10.89
CA GLN A 117 26.46 3.20 9.89
C GLN A 117 26.60 3.76 8.47
N ILE A 118 25.98 4.91 8.18
CA ILE A 118 26.10 5.57 6.87
C ILE A 118 27.55 6.01 6.62
N ALA A 119 28.23 6.53 7.64
CA ALA A 119 29.63 6.91 7.56
C ALA A 119 30.54 5.70 7.26
N LEU A 120 30.27 4.54 7.87
CA LEU A 120 30.96 3.28 7.57
C LEU A 120 30.66 2.79 6.15
N ASP A 121 29.39 2.72 5.76
CA ASP A 121 28.92 2.25 4.45
C ASP A 121 29.52 3.06 3.29
N LEU A 122 29.66 4.38 3.47
CA LEU A 122 30.15 5.30 2.44
C LEU A 122 31.64 5.64 2.58
N ASN A 123 32.32 5.09 3.59
CA ASN A 123 33.73 5.36 3.92
C ASN A 123 34.04 6.86 4.11
N PHE A 124 33.18 7.56 4.84
CA PHE A 124 33.36 8.98 5.21
C PHE A 124 33.42 9.14 6.73
N SER A 125 33.93 10.29 7.19
CA SER A 125 33.88 10.62 8.62
C SER A 125 32.46 10.96 9.08
N TYR A 126 32.13 10.59 10.31
CA TYR A 126 30.84 10.94 10.93
C TYR A 126 30.56 12.45 10.89
N SER A 127 31.57 13.28 11.16
CA SER A 127 31.43 14.74 11.14
C SER A 127 31.03 15.26 9.75
N TRP A 128 31.60 14.68 8.68
CA TRP A 128 31.29 15.05 7.31
C TRP A 128 29.87 14.62 6.91
N VAL A 129 29.49 13.38 7.22
CA VAL A 129 28.14 12.85 6.97
C VAL A 129 27.09 13.64 7.75
N SER A 130 27.37 13.99 9.00
CA SER A 130 26.47 14.81 9.83
C SER A 130 26.23 16.20 9.24
N LYS A 131 27.30 16.87 8.77
CA LYS A 131 27.18 18.18 8.08
C LYS A 131 26.36 18.10 6.81
N ILE A 132 26.55 17.05 6.00
CA ILE A 132 25.77 16.86 4.77
C ILE A 132 24.31 16.54 5.11
N SER A 133 24.07 15.58 6.01
CA SER A 133 22.73 15.23 6.47
C SER A 133 21.95 16.43 7.01
N ALA A 134 22.60 17.35 7.73
CA ALA A 134 21.95 18.55 8.25
C ALA A 134 21.55 19.55 7.16
N ARG A 135 22.23 19.53 6.00
CA ARG A 135 21.89 20.37 4.83
C ARG A 135 20.84 19.74 3.94
N THR A 136 20.68 18.42 4.00
CA THR A 136 19.69 17.68 3.21
C THR A 136 18.36 17.62 3.94
N GLU A 137 17.30 18.11 3.29
CA GLU A 137 15.93 18.06 3.81
C GLU A 137 15.50 16.61 4.09
N ARG A 138 14.67 16.42 5.13
CA ARG A 138 14.17 15.11 5.52
C ARG A 138 12.90 14.76 4.76
N LEU A 139 12.77 13.50 4.36
CA LEU A 139 11.50 12.98 3.87
C LEU A 139 10.44 13.09 4.99
N LYS A 140 9.43 13.94 4.78
CA LYS A 140 8.26 14.02 5.66
C LYS A 140 7.28 12.92 5.26
N VAL A 141 7.46 11.74 5.82
CA VAL A 141 6.44 10.69 5.80
C VAL A 141 5.54 10.96 7.01
N SER A 142 4.44 11.69 6.80
CA SER A 142 3.40 11.93 7.82
C SER A 142 2.28 10.91 7.71
#